data_AF-A0A8J4AU91-F1
#
_entry.id   AF-A0A8J4AU91-F1
#
_cell.length_a   1.000
_cell.length_b   1.000
_cell.length_c   1.000
_cell.angle_alpha   90.00
_cell.angle_beta   90.00
_cell.angle_gamma   90.00
#
_symmetry.space_group_name_H-M   'P 1'
#
loop_
_entity.id
_entity.type
_entity.pdbx_description
1 polymer ?
#
loop_
_entity_poly.entity_id
_entity_poly.type
_entity_poly.pdbx_seq_one_letter_code
_entity_poly.pdbx_strand_id
1 'polypeptide(L)'
;MSRPRLLFEAKFELRFGEHPPPVILLCTSGSSLPLLHISGRSAYSISISLHPLLSLAIGMQMPEEFNFDPDIMELKEEIKGMQQEFIELHKSSDAIKNLSKDTQALKNKIKSLEEEKERLGEKVERAKGAVDKLPDRSSYMEVCTNLRKQQDEEVNLSTAIQTQKALQEKAEAAYHRAAARLRELQLSYQEGSATKLLETLGEDVKNLRAQVNERYPKDVEKRQKRLAALSEALASGISTEMDLQRLQSQATALHNQIGEIQERKVAQDKARQGDKAYLQLRQAQQMATVSARKKEELTAKTDRLQEKKSALTAQLDKMNAEGGGSGAVFSEEEWRNKYESMKNKLPIYKKMKKELGDLEAEVFVLAHTEELLAAQEQAMVEKVKKIEKQQGISGFTDVAQHLEKVSEAKSQMDEEKGMTLIEISRTVEEINNAINQRKQQLAPQIKKLRTVRQDFAVRRGSLSGELEM
;
A
#
# COMPACT_ATOMS: atom_id res chain seq x y z
N MET A 1 13.62 -14.91 -23.70
CA MET A 1 12.42 -14.55 -22.91
C MET A 1 12.62 -13.16 -22.36
N SER A 2 12.09 -12.18 -23.11
CA SER A 2 12.30 -10.75 -22.91
C SER A 2 11.34 -10.18 -21.86
N ARG A 3 11.86 -9.31 -20.99
CA ARG A 3 11.08 -8.45 -20.10
C ARG A 3 10.44 -7.29 -20.91
N PRO A 4 9.18 -6.92 -20.65
CA PRO A 4 8.58 -5.73 -21.27
C PRO A 4 8.94 -4.46 -20.48
N ARG A 5 9.38 -3.42 -21.20
CA ARG A 5 9.56 -2.05 -20.74
C ARG A 5 8.25 -1.31 -20.97
N LEU A 6 7.59 -0.85 -19.92
CA LEU A 6 6.44 0.06 -19.99
C LEU A 6 6.96 1.49 -20.23
N LEU A 7 6.65 2.05 -21.40
CA LEU A 7 6.77 3.47 -21.71
C LEU A 7 5.42 4.14 -21.44
N PHE A 8 5.39 5.10 -20.53
CA PHE A 8 4.27 6.03 -20.34
C PHE A 8 4.55 7.27 -21.20
N GLU A 9 3.86 7.38 -22.34
CA GLU A 9 3.74 8.63 -23.10
C GLU A 9 2.51 9.39 -22.59
N ALA A 10 2.70 10.57 -22.01
CA ALA A 10 1.63 11.51 -21.71
C ALA A 10 1.71 12.69 -22.69
N LYS A 11 0.82 12.69 -23.69
CA LYS A 11 0.55 13.84 -24.55
C LYS A 11 -0.19 14.91 -23.74
N PHE A 12 0.43 16.07 -23.55
CA PHE A 12 -0.24 17.28 -23.08
C PHE A 12 -0.32 18.26 -24.26
N GLU A 13 -1.50 18.36 -24.87
CA GLU A 13 -1.84 19.38 -25.87
C GLU A 13 -2.27 20.66 -25.14
N LEU A 14 -1.50 21.74 -25.29
CA LEU A 14 -1.89 23.09 -24.87
C LEU A 14 -1.97 23.97 -26.12
N ARG A 15 -3.20 24.28 -26.54
CA ARG A 15 -3.48 25.34 -27.53
C ARG A 15 -3.30 26.70 -26.85
N PHE A 16 -2.35 27.50 -27.32
CA PHE A 16 -2.27 28.93 -27.02
C PHE A 16 -2.78 29.74 -28.21
N GLY A 17 -3.79 30.58 -27.95
CA GLY A 17 -4.36 31.51 -28.91
C GLY A 17 -3.51 32.76 -29.09
N GLU A 18 -3.61 33.32 -30.29
CA GLU A 18 -2.92 34.51 -30.78
C GLU A 18 -3.43 35.82 -30.14
N HIS A 19 -2.55 36.83 -30.18
CA HIS A 19 -2.70 38.27 -29.85
C HIS A 19 -2.21 38.76 -28.47
N PRO A 20 -1.11 39.55 -28.44
CA PRO A 20 -0.77 40.41 -27.31
C PRO A 20 -1.37 41.84 -27.44
N PRO A 21 -1.69 42.53 -26.32
CA PRO A 21 -2.26 43.88 -26.29
C PRO A 21 -1.20 45.00 -26.41
N PRO A 22 -1.60 46.24 -26.74
CA PRO A 22 -0.66 47.35 -26.98
C PRO A 22 -0.20 48.03 -25.67
N VAL A 23 1.09 48.29 -25.56
CA VAL A 23 1.67 49.15 -24.51
C VAL A 23 2.00 50.51 -25.11
N ILE A 24 1.28 51.53 -24.63
CA ILE A 24 1.53 52.95 -24.89
C ILE A 24 2.68 53.40 -23.99
N LEU A 25 3.74 53.99 -24.54
CA LEU A 25 4.76 54.70 -23.78
C LEU A 25 5.07 56.05 -24.43
N LEU A 26 4.91 57.08 -23.61
CA LEU A 26 5.01 58.51 -23.88
C LEU A 26 6.43 58.93 -24.24
N CYS A 27 6.55 59.79 -25.26
CA CYS A 27 7.76 60.55 -25.55
C CYS A 27 8.00 61.61 -24.48
N THR A 28 9.21 61.65 -23.91
CA THR A 28 9.80 62.89 -23.40
C THR A 28 11.23 63.05 -23.91
N SER A 29 11.46 64.22 -24.50
CA SER A 29 12.71 64.77 -25.03
C SER A 29 13.73 65.07 -23.93
N GLY A 30 15.02 64.93 -24.23
CA GLY A 30 16.06 65.56 -23.40
C GLY A 30 17.45 64.94 -23.56
N SER A 31 18.25 65.55 -24.43
CA SER A 31 19.69 65.41 -24.61
C SER A 31 20.54 65.51 -23.32
N SER A 32 21.50 64.60 -23.13
CA SER A 32 22.93 64.91 -23.01
C SER A 32 23.79 63.62 -22.95
N LEU A 33 24.89 63.62 -23.72
CA LEU A 33 26.06 62.76 -23.54
C LEU A 33 26.82 63.22 -22.26
N PRO A 34 27.53 62.35 -21.52
CA PRO A 34 28.85 61.89 -21.97
C PRO A 34 29.34 60.48 -21.55
N LEU A 35 30.26 59.97 -22.39
CA LEU A 35 31.45 59.12 -22.17
C LEU A 35 31.45 57.89 -21.22
N LEU A 36 31.70 56.73 -21.88
CA LEU A 36 32.69 55.67 -21.58
C LEU A 36 32.73 55.06 -20.17
N HIS A 37 32.50 53.74 -20.04
CA HIS A 37 33.56 52.71 -20.18
C HIS A 37 32.99 51.30 -19.83
N ILE A 38 33.65 50.26 -20.39
CA ILE A 38 33.72 48.85 -19.95
C ILE A 38 32.93 47.79 -20.76
N SER A 39 33.74 47.15 -21.61
CA SER A 39 33.86 45.70 -21.81
C SER A 39 32.95 45.00 -22.81
N GLY A 40 33.33 45.15 -24.07
CA GLY A 40 33.08 44.16 -25.10
C GLY A 40 33.78 42.83 -24.78
N ARG A 41 33.04 41.73 -24.94
CA ARG A 41 33.60 40.43 -25.31
C ARG A 41 32.61 39.40 -25.86
N SER A 42 31.30 39.68 -25.93
CA SER A 42 30.31 38.68 -26.38
C SER A 42 29.71 38.92 -27.78
N ALA A 43 29.81 40.12 -28.34
CA ALA A 43 29.17 40.43 -29.64
C ALA A 43 30.01 40.03 -30.88
N TYR A 44 31.29 39.68 -30.70
CA TYR A 44 32.20 39.46 -31.83
C TYR A 44 32.24 38.03 -32.37
N SER A 45 31.75 37.02 -31.63
CA SER A 45 31.82 35.63 -32.13
C SER A 45 30.64 35.24 -33.04
N ILE A 46 29.48 35.89 -32.90
CA ILE A 46 28.30 35.61 -33.74
C ILE A 46 28.43 36.31 -35.09
N SER A 47 28.94 37.55 -35.13
CA SER A 47 29.06 38.36 -36.35
C SER A 47 30.11 37.85 -37.35
N ILE A 48 31.10 37.08 -36.92
CA ILE A 48 32.12 36.51 -37.83
C ILE A 48 31.62 35.25 -38.54
N SER A 49 30.61 34.54 -38.01
CA SER A 49 30.11 33.30 -38.60
C SER A 49 29.05 33.49 -39.70
N LEU A 50 28.32 34.61 -39.72
CA LEU A 50 27.29 34.88 -40.73
C LEU A 50 27.84 35.52 -42.02
N HIS A 51 28.94 36.26 -41.94
CA HIS A 51 29.49 37.01 -43.08
C HIS A 51 29.95 36.15 -44.28
N PRO A 52 30.58 34.97 -44.08
CA PRO A 52 31.05 34.15 -45.22
C PRO A 52 29.90 33.48 -45.98
N LEU A 53 28.86 33.03 -45.28
CA LEU A 53 27.71 32.34 -45.87
C LEU A 53 26.83 33.28 -46.68
N LEU A 54 26.62 34.51 -46.18
CA LEU A 54 25.87 35.52 -46.92
C LEU A 54 26.62 35.93 -48.20
N SER A 55 27.95 36.02 -48.14
CA SER A 55 28.78 36.36 -49.31
C SER A 55 28.80 35.28 -50.39
N LEU A 56 28.62 34.01 -50.03
CA LEU A 56 28.67 32.89 -50.99
C LEU A 56 27.27 32.52 -51.53
N ALA A 57 26.21 32.77 -50.76
CA ALA A 57 24.82 32.46 -51.13
C ALA A 57 24.09 33.62 -51.84
N ILE A 58 24.58 34.85 -51.71
CA ILE A 58 24.09 35.97 -52.52
C ILE A 58 24.68 35.80 -53.93
N GLY A 59 23.87 35.27 -54.84
CA GLY A 59 24.24 35.17 -56.25
C GLY A 59 24.73 36.53 -56.76
N MET A 60 25.90 36.53 -57.39
CA MET A 60 26.43 37.71 -58.06
C MET A 60 25.39 38.16 -59.11
N GLN A 61 24.70 39.26 -58.84
CA GLN A 61 23.70 39.81 -59.76
C GLN A 61 24.45 40.44 -60.95
N MET A 62 24.70 39.62 -61.97
CA MET A 62 25.31 40.05 -63.23
C MET A 62 24.26 40.77 -64.11
N PRO A 63 24.61 41.85 -64.84
CA PRO A 63 23.70 42.52 -65.77
C PRO A 63 23.08 41.54 -66.78
N GLU A 64 21.79 41.70 -67.10
CA GLU A 64 21.02 40.76 -67.94
C GLU A 64 21.59 40.54 -69.35
N GLU A 65 22.43 41.45 -69.84
CA GLU A 65 23.08 41.41 -71.15
C GLU A 65 24.04 40.21 -71.30
N PHE A 66 24.65 39.73 -70.21
CA PHE A 66 25.60 38.62 -70.21
C PHE A 66 24.97 37.24 -69.98
N ASN A 67 23.65 37.16 -69.73
CA ASN A 67 22.95 35.89 -69.51
C ASN A 67 22.68 35.10 -70.81
N PHE A 68 22.86 35.73 -71.98
CA PHE A 68 22.58 35.11 -73.29
C PHE A 68 23.80 34.46 -73.94
N ASP A 69 24.98 34.61 -73.34
CA ASP A 69 26.20 33.92 -73.76
C ASP A 69 26.19 32.48 -73.21
N PRO A 70 26.22 31.44 -74.07
CA PRO A 70 26.15 30.04 -73.64
C PRO A 70 27.26 29.63 -72.67
N ASP A 71 28.48 30.16 -72.82
CA ASP A 71 29.62 29.80 -71.96
C ASP A 71 29.46 30.38 -70.55
N ILE A 72 28.89 31.59 -70.45
CA ILE A 72 28.60 32.26 -69.18
C ILE A 72 27.45 31.57 -68.44
N MET A 73 26.46 31.03 -69.19
CA MET A 73 25.34 30.29 -68.62
C MET A 73 25.77 28.94 -68.02
N GLU A 74 26.63 28.19 -68.70
CA GLU A 74 27.20 26.93 -68.19
C GLU A 74 28.01 27.16 -66.91
N LEU A 75 28.88 28.18 -66.90
CA LEU A 75 29.65 28.54 -65.72
C LEU A 75 28.77 28.99 -64.55
N LYS A 76 27.64 29.65 -64.82
CA LYS A 76 26.66 30.05 -63.81
C LYS A 76 25.93 28.85 -63.22
N GLU A 77 25.61 27.84 -64.03
CA GLU A 77 25.01 26.60 -63.56
C GLU A 77 26.02 25.78 -62.72
N GLU A 78 27.29 25.73 -63.12
CA GLU A 78 28.38 25.13 -62.36
C GLU A 78 28.60 25.82 -61.00
N ILE A 79 28.63 27.16 -60.98
CA ILE A 79 28.72 27.94 -59.73
C ILE A 79 27.53 27.66 -58.82
N LYS A 80 26.30 27.59 -59.35
CA LYS A 80 25.11 27.24 -58.56
C LYS A 80 25.18 25.81 -58.03
N GLY A 81 25.68 24.87 -58.82
CA GLY A 81 25.95 23.50 -58.40
C GLY A 81 26.92 23.47 -57.21
N MET A 82 28.06 24.13 -57.33
CA MET A 82 29.05 24.24 -56.26
C MET A 82 28.52 24.97 -55.02
N GLN A 83 27.68 26.00 -55.19
CA GLN A 83 27.01 26.67 -54.07
C GLN A 83 26.07 25.73 -53.33
N GLN A 84 25.29 24.92 -54.06
CA GLN A 84 24.38 23.94 -53.47
C GLN A 84 25.16 22.83 -52.73
N GLU A 85 26.21 22.30 -53.35
CA GLU A 85 27.12 21.34 -52.71
C GLU A 85 27.77 21.92 -51.45
N PHE A 86 28.20 23.18 -51.49
CA PHE A 86 28.74 23.86 -50.31
C PHE A 86 27.70 24.01 -49.20
N ILE A 87 26.45 24.36 -49.52
CA ILE A 87 25.36 24.46 -48.53
C ILE A 87 25.11 23.10 -47.88
N GLU A 88 25.10 22.02 -48.66
CA GLU A 88 24.88 20.66 -48.14
C GLU A 88 26.06 20.18 -47.28
N LEU A 89 27.30 20.40 -47.74
CA LEU A 89 28.51 20.13 -46.96
C LEU A 89 28.54 20.96 -45.68
N HIS A 90 28.18 22.24 -45.73
CA HIS A 90 28.13 23.11 -44.56
C HIS A 90 27.07 22.65 -43.56
N LYS A 91 25.86 22.32 -44.01
CA LYS A 91 24.80 21.74 -43.16
C LYS A 91 25.27 20.45 -42.48
N SER A 92 25.94 19.56 -43.22
CA SER A 92 26.48 18.33 -42.65
C SER A 92 27.61 18.59 -41.64
N SER A 93 28.51 19.54 -41.93
CA SER A 93 29.57 19.99 -41.02
C SER A 93 29.00 20.61 -39.74
N ASP A 94 27.96 21.44 -39.84
CA ASP A 94 27.34 22.06 -38.67
C ASP A 94 26.59 21.04 -37.80
N ALA A 95 25.95 20.04 -38.41
CA ALA A 95 25.37 18.92 -37.68
C ALA A 95 26.44 18.14 -36.89
N ILE A 96 27.60 17.87 -37.52
CA ILE A 96 28.74 17.20 -36.86
C ILE A 96 29.34 18.09 -35.75
N LYS A 97 29.47 19.40 -35.97
CA LYS A 97 29.97 20.35 -34.95
C LYS A 97 29.04 20.44 -33.75
N ASN A 98 27.73 20.41 -33.95
CA ASN A 98 26.76 20.39 -32.85
C ASN A 98 26.85 19.09 -32.05
N LEU A 99 27.02 17.93 -32.72
CA LEU A 99 27.28 16.65 -32.03
C LEU A 99 28.62 16.67 -31.27
N SER A 100 29.63 17.36 -31.79
CA SER A 100 30.94 17.51 -31.14
C SER A 100 30.89 18.34 -29.85
N LYS A 101 29.92 19.25 -29.67
CA LYS A 101 29.79 20.02 -28.42
C LYS A 101 29.48 19.10 -27.23
N ASP A 102 28.65 18.08 -27.44
CA ASP A 102 28.36 17.06 -26.43
C ASP A 102 29.60 16.23 -26.09
N THR A 103 30.49 15.97 -27.06
CA THR A 103 31.75 15.26 -26.80
C THR A 103 32.73 16.08 -25.94
N GLN A 104 32.72 17.41 -26.02
CA GLN A 104 33.56 18.26 -25.16
C GLN A 104 33.06 18.26 -23.71
N ALA A 105 31.75 18.31 -23.50
CA ALA A 105 31.15 18.16 -22.17
C ALA A 105 31.48 16.78 -21.56
N LEU A 106 31.42 15.72 -22.36
CA LEU A 106 31.81 14.37 -21.94
C LEU A 106 33.30 14.27 -21.63
N LYS A 107 34.19 14.84 -22.45
CA LYS A 107 35.64 14.89 -22.18
C LYS A 107 35.96 15.61 -20.87
N ASN A 108 35.31 16.75 -20.63
CA ASN A 108 35.47 17.49 -19.38
C ASN A 108 34.94 16.68 -18.18
N LYS A 109 33.81 15.97 -18.33
CA LYS A 109 33.28 15.10 -17.27
C LYS A 109 34.18 13.90 -17.01
N ILE A 110 34.73 13.28 -18.05
CA ILE A 110 35.71 12.18 -17.94
C ILE A 110 36.93 12.67 -17.17
N LYS A 111 37.52 13.80 -17.58
CA LYS A 111 38.67 14.39 -16.89
C LYS A 111 38.38 14.66 -15.42
N SER A 112 37.21 15.24 -15.11
CA SER A 112 36.79 15.47 -13.72
C SER A 112 36.61 14.17 -12.93
N LEU A 113 36.07 13.10 -13.53
CA LEU A 113 35.93 11.80 -12.88
C LEU A 113 37.27 11.09 -12.71
N GLU A 114 38.22 11.28 -13.63
CA GLU A 114 39.60 10.78 -13.52
C GLU A 114 40.35 11.46 -12.39
N GLU A 115 40.27 12.79 -12.29
CA GLU A 115 40.82 13.56 -11.17
C GLU A 115 40.18 13.15 -9.82
N GLU A 116 38.86 12.91 -9.80
CA GLU A 116 38.17 12.41 -8.60
C GLU A 116 38.62 10.99 -8.23
N LYS A 117 38.78 10.10 -9.22
CA LYS A 117 39.28 8.74 -9.02
C LYS A 117 40.70 8.75 -8.47
N GLU A 118 41.59 9.59 -8.99
CA GLU A 118 42.96 9.73 -8.50
C GLU A 118 42.96 10.22 -7.05
N ARG A 119 42.21 11.30 -6.77
CA ARG A 119 42.06 11.84 -5.41
C ARG A 119 41.48 10.82 -4.42
N LEU A 120 40.49 10.03 -4.83
CA LEU A 120 39.93 8.96 -4.02
C LEU A 120 40.94 7.82 -3.84
N GLY A 121 41.70 7.48 -4.87
CA GLY A 121 42.79 6.51 -4.83
C GLY A 121 43.84 6.89 -3.79
N GLU A 122 44.30 8.14 -3.79
CA GLU A 122 45.25 8.63 -2.77
C GLU A 122 44.68 8.56 -1.34
N LYS A 123 43.40 8.89 -1.16
CA LYS A 123 42.74 8.79 0.15
C LYS A 123 42.63 7.34 0.60
N VAL A 124 42.31 6.42 -0.31
CA VAL A 124 42.25 4.99 -0.05
C VAL A 124 43.63 4.47 0.32
N GLU A 125 44.70 4.84 -0.38
CA GLU A 125 46.06 4.42 -0.03
C GLU A 125 46.52 5.00 1.32
N ARG A 126 46.19 6.25 1.63
CA ARG A 126 46.43 6.82 2.97
C ARG A 126 45.67 6.06 4.06
N ALA A 127 44.40 5.72 3.81
CA ALA A 127 43.58 4.96 4.75
C ALA A 127 44.09 3.52 4.91
N LYS A 128 44.48 2.85 3.83
CA LYS A 128 45.13 1.53 3.87
C LYS A 128 46.42 1.61 4.68
N GLY A 129 47.32 2.54 4.40
CA GLY A 129 48.57 2.68 5.15
C GLY A 129 48.39 2.95 6.65
N ALA A 130 47.26 3.54 7.06
CA ALA A 130 46.89 3.66 8.47
C ALA A 130 46.36 2.34 9.07
N VAL A 131 45.61 1.55 8.28
CA VAL A 131 44.99 0.28 8.68
C VAL A 131 45.99 -0.88 8.71
N ASP A 132 47.04 -0.85 7.89
CA ASP A 132 48.09 -1.89 7.82
C ASP A 132 48.90 -2.00 9.13
N LYS A 133 48.85 -0.96 9.97
CA LYS A 133 49.50 -0.92 11.29
C LYS A 133 48.75 -1.69 12.37
N LEU A 134 47.55 -2.19 12.09
CA LEU A 134 46.71 -2.91 13.04
C LEU A 134 46.98 -4.42 13.03
N PRO A 135 47.08 -5.07 14.20
CA PRO A 135 47.10 -6.53 14.29
C PRO A 135 45.74 -7.12 13.88
N ASP A 136 45.75 -8.30 13.26
CA ASP A 136 44.57 -9.02 12.76
C ASP A 136 43.70 -8.22 11.76
N ARG A 137 44.35 -7.46 10.87
CA ARG A 137 43.72 -6.63 9.83
C ARG A 137 42.64 -7.35 9.03
N SER A 138 42.90 -8.59 8.62
CA SER A 138 42.01 -9.32 7.72
C SER A 138 40.64 -9.55 8.37
N SER A 139 40.63 -10.01 9.62
CA SER A 139 39.43 -10.24 10.42
C SER A 139 38.67 -8.93 10.65
N TYR A 140 39.35 -7.87 11.09
CA TYR A 140 38.71 -6.57 11.31
C TYR A 140 38.15 -5.96 10.03
N MET A 141 38.84 -6.08 8.89
CA MET A 141 38.34 -5.58 7.60
C MET A 141 37.08 -6.33 7.19
N GLU A 142 37.04 -7.65 7.36
CA GLU A 142 35.86 -8.46 7.07
C GLU A 142 34.67 -8.03 7.94
N VAL A 143 34.86 -7.90 9.25
CA VAL A 143 33.82 -7.42 10.18
C VAL A 143 33.33 -6.02 9.80
N CYS A 144 34.23 -5.08 9.50
CA CYS A 144 33.85 -3.73 9.06
C CYS A 144 33.11 -3.73 7.73
N THR A 145 33.50 -4.57 6.76
CA THR A 145 32.79 -4.68 5.48
C THR A 145 31.40 -5.26 5.65
N ASN A 146 31.24 -6.26 6.53
CA ASN A 146 29.93 -6.85 6.84
C ASN A 146 29.05 -5.85 7.59
N LEU A 147 29.60 -5.14 8.58
CA LEU A 147 28.87 -4.07 9.28
C LEU A 147 28.40 -2.98 8.32
N ARG A 148 29.25 -2.55 7.39
CA ARG A 148 28.88 -1.55 6.38
C ARG A 148 27.76 -2.05 5.46
N LYS A 149 27.83 -3.29 4.99
CA LYS A 149 26.76 -3.90 4.19
C LYS A 149 25.45 -3.95 4.97
N GLN A 150 25.49 -4.34 6.25
CA GLN A 150 24.31 -4.39 7.11
C GLN A 150 23.72 -2.99 7.35
N GLN A 151 24.55 -1.96 7.54
CA GLN A 151 24.08 -0.58 7.67
C GLN A 151 23.47 -0.04 6.37
N ASP A 152 24.07 -0.35 5.21
CA ASP A 152 23.53 0.02 3.91
C ASP A 152 22.18 -0.68 3.66
N GLU A 153 22.06 -1.97 4.02
CA GLU A 153 20.81 -2.73 3.99
C GLU A 153 19.76 -2.15 4.95
N GLU A 154 20.14 -1.74 6.17
CA GLU A 154 19.26 -1.10 7.14
C GLU A 154 18.68 0.22 6.58
N VAL A 155 19.52 1.07 5.98
CA VAL A 155 19.08 2.32 5.36
C VAL A 155 18.17 2.05 4.16
N ASN A 156 18.50 1.07 3.33
CA ASN A 156 17.66 0.67 2.19
C ASN A 156 16.30 0.12 2.65
N LEU A 157 16.27 -0.71 3.69
CA LEU A 157 15.03 -1.22 4.27
C LEU A 157 14.21 -0.11 4.93
N SER A 158 14.85 0.80 5.66
CA SER A 158 14.20 1.95 6.30
C SER A 158 13.53 2.86 5.26
N THR A 159 14.26 3.20 4.19
CA THR A 159 13.70 4.00 3.08
C THR A 159 12.58 3.25 2.37
N ALA A 160 12.73 1.95 2.10
CA ALA A 160 11.69 1.12 1.51
C ALA A 160 10.42 1.09 2.38
N ILE A 161 10.55 0.90 3.70
CA ILE A 161 9.43 0.93 4.66
C ILE A 161 8.74 2.29 4.64
N GLN A 162 9.48 3.39 4.64
CA GLN A 162 8.91 4.74 4.58
C GLN A 162 8.12 4.94 3.26
N THR A 163 8.68 4.51 2.13
CA THR A 163 7.98 4.60 0.84
C THR A 163 6.71 3.73 0.80
N GLN A 164 6.78 2.51 1.35
CA GLN A 164 5.63 1.60 1.41
C GLN A 164 4.53 2.13 2.32
N LYS A 165 4.88 2.68 3.49
CA LYS A 165 3.93 3.36 4.38
C LYS A 165 3.25 4.53 3.69
N ALA A 166 4.00 5.38 3.01
CA ALA A 166 3.44 6.51 2.26
C ALA A 166 2.50 6.04 1.12
N LEU A 167 2.82 4.93 0.45
CA LEU A 167 1.96 4.31 -0.55
C LEU A 167 0.68 3.74 0.07
N GLN A 168 0.80 3.08 1.23
CA GLN A 168 -0.35 2.56 1.97
C GLN A 168 -1.28 3.69 2.42
N GLU A 169 -0.76 4.74 3.05
CA GLU A 169 -1.53 5.92 3.46
C GLU A 169 -2.25 6.57 2.27
N LYS A 170 -1.58 6.65 1.11
CA LYS A 170 -2.19 7.16 -0.13
C LYS A 170 -3.33 6.26 -0.62
N ALA A 171 -3.16 4.94 -0.56
CA ALA A 171 -4.17 3.97 -0.96
C ALA A 171 -5.37 3.98 -0.01
N GLU A 172 -5.14 4.02 1.30
CA GLU A 172 -6.16 4.15 2.35
C GLU A 172 -6.94 5.45 2.18
N ALA A 173 -6.26 6.58 1.95
CA ALA A 173 -6.93 7.84 1.69
C ALA A 173 -7.78 7.80 0.40
N ALA A 174 -7.34 7.08 -0.64
CA ALA A 174 -8.13 6.88 -1.85
C ALA A 174 -9.37 6.01 -1.59
N TYR A 175 -9.22 4.93 -0.83
CA TYR A 175 -10.32 4.06 -0.40
C TYR A 175 -11.36 4.83 0.41
N HIS A 176 -10.93 5.59 1.42
CA HIS A 176 -11.84 6.40 2.26
C HIS A 176 -12.60 7.45 1.43
N ARG A 177 -11.96 8.09 0.45
CA ARG A 177 -12.65 9.00 -0.48
C ARG A 177 -13.69 8.28 -1.33
N ALA A 178 -13.36 7.11 -1.87
CA ALA A 178 -14.29 6.32 -2.67
C ALA A 178 -15.49 5.82 -1.84
N ALA A 179 -15.23 5.32 -0.62
CA ALA A 179 -16.26 4.89 0.32
C ALA A 179 -17.17 6.07 0.74
N ALA A 180 -16.60 7.24 1.01
CA ALA A 180 -17.38 8.44 1.33
C ALA A 180 -18.31 8.85 0.19
N ARG A 181 -17.81 8.87 -1.06
CA ARG A 181 -18.62 9.13 -2.25
C ARG A 181 -19.74 8.10 -2.44
N LEU A 182 -19.46 6.83 -2.19
CA LEU A 182 -20.46 5.77 -2.29
C LEU A 182 -21.57 5.95 -1.25
N ARG A 183 -21.23 6.29 0.00
CA ARG A 183 -22.24 6.60 1.04
C ARG A 183 -23.07 7.82 0.69
N GLU A 184 -22.45 8.88 0.18
CA GLU A 184 -23.15 10.07 -0.27
C GLU A 184 -24.12 9.74 -1.42
N LEU A 185 -23.69 8.91 -2.38
CA LEU A 185 -24.55 8.46 -3.48
C LEU A 185 -25.74 7.63 -2.95
N GLN A 186 -25.50 6.72 -2.00
CA GLN A 186 -26.56 5.92 -1.37
C GLN A 186 -27.56 6.78 -0.59
N LEU A 187 -27.09 7.77 0.17
CA LEU A 187 -27.95 8.73 0.87
C LEU A 187 -28.74 9.58 -0.12
N SER A 188 -28.09 10.08 -1.18
CA SER A 188 -28.76 10.87 -2.22
C SER A 188 -29.83 10.07 -2.98
N TYR A 189 -29.60 8.76 -3.18
CA TYR A 189 -30.56 7.83 -3.77
C TYR A 189 -31.78 7.61 -2.85
N GLN A 190 -31.57 7.53 -1.53
CA GLN A 190 -32.66 7.44 -0.55
C GLN A 190 -33.44 8.75 -0.39
N GLU A 191 -32.78 9.91 -0.51
CA GLU A 191 -33.41 11.23 -0.36
C GLU A 191 -34.16 11.72 -1.61
N GLY A 192 -33.98 11.07 -2.78
CA GLY A 192 -34.86 11.19 -3.95
C GLY A 192 -34.95 12.56 -4.63
N SER A 193 -34.11 13.54 -4.26
CA SER A 193 -34.20 14.93 -4.77
C SER A 193 -32.93 15.34 -5.54
N ALA A 194 -33.05 15.41 -6.86
CA ALA A 194 -31.95 15.81 -7.76
C ALA A 194 -31.45 17.25 -7.50
N THR A 195 -32.31 18.14 -7.00
CA THR A 195 -31.96 19.53 -6.70
C THR A 195 -31.01 19.64 -5.51
N LYS A 196 -31.24 18.87 -4.44
CA LYS A 196 -30.32 18.79 -3.29
C LYS A 196 -28.95 18.23 -3.66
N LEU A 197 -28.91 17.26 -4.57
CA LEU A 197 -27.65 16.71 -5.09
C LEU A 197 -26.84 17.77 -5.86
N LEU A 198 -27.52 18.62 -6.65
CA LEU A 198 -26.85 19.72 -7.36
C LEU A 198 -26.37 20.82 -6.40
N GLU A 199 -27.11 21.11 -5.33
CA GLU A 199 -26.69 22.08 -4.31
C GLU A 199 -25.45 21.59 -3.53
N THR A 200 -25.44 20.33 -3.10
CA THR A 200 -24.29 19.70 -2.41
C THR A 200 -23.06 19.65 -3.31
N LEU A 201 -23.20 19.19 -4.55
CA LEU A 201 -22.12 19.23 -5.54
C LEU A 201 -21.63 20.66 -5.81
N GLY A 202 -22.53 21.64 -5.85
CA GLY A 202 -22.19 23.05 -6.02
C GLY A 202 -21.33 23.58 -4.87
N GLU A 203 -21.65 23.21 -3.63
CA GLU A 203 -20.88 23.58 -2.45
C GLU A 203 -19.51 22.86 -2.40
N ASP A 204 -19.45 21.59 -2.78
CA ASP A 204 -18.21 20.83 -2.90
C ASP A 204 -17.27 21.40 -3.96
N VAL A 205 -17.79 21.82 -5.11
CA VAL A 205 -17.00 22.48 -6.16
C VAL A 205 -16.45 23.82 -5.64
N LYS A 206 -17.22 24.60 -4.87
CA LYS A 206 -16.72 25.83 -4.25
C LYS A 206 -15.61 25.53 -3.23
N ASN A 207 -15.79 24.52 -2.39
CA ASN A 207 -14.81 24.10 -1.39
C ASN A 207 -13.51 23.61 -2.04
N LEU A 208 -13.61 22.78 -3.09
CA LEU A 208 -12.46 22.31 -3.87
C LEU A 208 -11.74 23.47 -4.56
N ARG A 209 -12.47 24.43 -5.14
CA ARG A 209 -11.87 25.64 -5.72
C ARG A 209 -11.12 26.46 -4.68
N ALA A 210 -11.67 26.62 -3.48
CA ALA A 210 -10.98 27.31 -2.40
C ALA A 210 -9.72 26.56 -1.95
N GLN A 211 -9.74 25.23 -1.90
CA GLN A 211 -8.56 24.43 -1.60
C GLN A 211 -7.47 24.57 -2.67
N VAL A 212 -7.83 24.45 -3.94
CA VAL A 212 -6.89 24.50 -5.08
C VAL A 212 -6.33 25.89 -5.32
N ASN A 213 -7.16 26.94 -5.21
CA ASN A 213 -6.73 28.29 -5.55
C ASN A 213 -6.11 29.04 -4.36
N GLU A 214 -6.51 28.73 -3.11
CA GLU A 214 -6.01 29.46 -1.93
C GLU A 214 -5.11 28.62 -1.02
N ARG A 215 -5.53 27.41 -0.59
CA ARG A 215 -4.81 26.64 0.43
C ARG A 215 -3.57 25.93 -0.12
N TYR A 216 -3.72 25.06 -1.12
CA TYR A 216 -2.60 24.26 -1.63
C TYR A 216 -1.44 25.10 -2.18
N PRO A 217 -1.66 26.21 -2.93
CA PRO A 217 -0.55 27.05 -3.40
C PRO A 217 0.24 27.65 -2.24
N LYS A 218 -0.45 28.14 -1.19
CA LYS A 218 0.21 28.69 0.01
C LYS A 218 1.01 27.63 0.76
N ASP A 219 0.49 26.41 0.88
CA ASP A 219 1.18 25.33 1.57
C ASP A 219 2.39 24.81 0.77
N VAL A 220 2.27 24.72 -0.55
CA VAL A 220 3.38 24.41 -1.45
C VAL A 220 4.46 25.47 -1.36
N GLU A 221 4.11 26.76 -1.40
CA GLU A 221 5.05 27.86 -1.26
C GLU A 221 5.78 27.83 0.09
N LYS A 222 5.07 27.58 1.20
CA LYS A 222 5.67 27.40 2.53
C LYS A 222 6.65 26.23 2.56
N ARG A 223 6.29 25.08 1.98
CA ARG A 223 7.18 23.89 1.92
C ARG A 223 8.39 24.15 1.03
N GLN A 224 8.22 24.82 -0.10
CA GLN A 224 9.32 25.22 -0.99
C GLN A 224 10.27 26.20 -0.29
N LYS A 225 9.75 27.22 0.42
CA LYS A 225 10.57 28.13 1.23
C LYS A 225 11.36 27.39 2.32
N ARG A 226 10.73 26.43 3.00
CA ARG A 226 11.42 25.59 4.01
C ARG A 226 12.50 24.71 3.39
N LEU A 227 12.23 24.09 2.23
CA LEU A 227 13.21 23.31 1.50
C LEU A 227 14.37 24.17 1.01
N ALA A 228 14.11 25.36 0.49
CA ALA A 228 15.13 26.31 0.07
C ALA A 228 16.03 26.69 1.26
N ALA A 229 15.43 27.06 2.40
CA ALA A 229 16.18 27.40 3.62
C ALA A 229 17.01 26.21 4.15
N LEU A 230 16.47 24.99 4.12
CA LEU A 230 17.22 23.79 4.51
C LEU A 230 18.36 23.47 3.52
N SER A 231 18.12 23.63 2.21
CA SER A 231 19.14 23.44 1.19
C SER A 231 20.25 24.47 1.30
N GLU A 232 19.90 25.72 1.62
CA GLU A 232 20.85 26.80 1.88
C GLU A 232 21.64 26.54 3.16
N ALA A 233 21.00 26.08 4.24
CA ALA A 233 21.68 25.70 5.48
C ALA A 233 22.66 24.52 5.28
N LEU A 234 22.29 23.53 4.46
CA LEU A 234 23.16 22.41 4.09
C LEU A 234 24.31 22.84 3.17
N ALA A 235 24.06 23.76 2.23
CA ALA A 235 25.06 24.26 1.28
C ALA A 235 26.04 25.28 1.91
N SER A 236 25.56 26.09 2.86
CA SER A 236 26.36 27.11 3.55
C SER A 236 27.32 26.53 4.59
N GLY A 237 27.25 25.21 4.86
CA GLY A 237 28.21 24.55 5.73
C GLY A 237 28.22 25.11 7.15
N ILE A 238 27.05 25.42 7.71
CA ILE A 238 26.90 25.81 9.12
C ILE A 238 27.24 24.59 9.98
N SER A 239 28.54 24.37 10.19
CA SER A 239 29.07 23.23 10.93
C SER A 239 29.41 23.58 12.38
N THR A 240 29.45 24.87 12.71
CA THR A 240 29.98 25.38 13.97
C THR A 240 28.92 26.14 14.76
N GLU A 241 28.84 25.89 16.07
CA GLU A 241 27.90 26.54 17.01
C GLU A 241 28.03 28.08 17.01
N MET A 242 29.23 28.59 16.69
CA MET A 242 29.52 30.01 16.52
C MET A 242 28.75 30.66 15.36
N ASP A 243 28.50 29.94 14.26
CA ASP A 243 27.74 30.44 13.12
C ASP A 243 26.24 30.53 13.43
N LEU A 244 25.74 29.59 14.22
CA LEU A 244 24.36 29.63 14.74
C LEU A 244 24.17 30.83 15.68
N GLN A 245 25.13 31.10 16.58
CA GLN A 245 25.09 32.28 17.45
C GLN A 245 25.14 33.60 16.66
N ARG A 246 25.96 33.66 15.60
CA ARG A 246 26.01 34.82 14.70
C ARG A 246 24.68 35.04 13.99
N LEU A 247 24.09 34.00 13.40
CA LEU A 247 22.76 34.07 12.77
C LEU A 247 21.67 34.46 13.76
N GLN A 248 21.73 33.97 14.99
CA GLN A 248 20.80 34.33 16.06
C GLN A 248 20.94 35.80 16.46
N SER A 249 22.18 36.33 16.55
CA SER A 249 22.41 37.76 16.81
C SER A 249 21.94 38.66 15.66
N GLN A 250 22.05 38.20 14.41
CA GLN A 250 21.52 38.91 13.25
C GLN A 250 19.99 38.86 13.20
N ALA A 251 19.38 37.74 13.56
CA ALA A 251 17.94 37.59 13.65
C ALA A 251 17.35 38.50 14.76
N THR A 252 17.99 38.59 15.93
CA THR A 252 17.56 39.53 16.98
C THR A 252 17.74 40.98 16.58
N ALA A 253 18.84 41.34 15.92
CA ALA A 253 19.04 42.69 15.39
C ALA A 253 17.98 43.07 14.34
N LEU A 254 17.67 42.17 13.39
CA LEU A 254 16.61 42.39 12.40
C LEU A 254 15.23 42.44 13.06
N HIS A 255 14.97 41.62 14.08
CA HIS A 255 13.71 41.67 14.83
C HIS A 255 13.52 43.01 15.53
N ASN A 256 14.59 43.54 16.15
CA ASN A 256 14.58 44.87 16.77
C ASN A 256 14.34 45.97 15.72
N GLN A 257 14.99 45.89 14.55
CA GLN A 257 14.73 46.83 13.44
C GLN A 257 13.28 46.77 12.94
N ILE A 258 12.70 45.56 12.82
CA ILE A 258 11.28 45.40 12.48
C ILE A 258 10.40 46.04 13.54
N GLY A 259 10.73 45.85 14.83
CA GLY A 259 10.04 46.50 15.96
C GLY A 259 10.09 48.03 15.85
N GLU A 260 11.26 48.61 15.65
CA GLU A 260 11.42 50.06 15.47
C GLU A 260 10.65 50.59 14.26
N ILE A 261 10.65 49.87 13.12
CA ILE A 261 9.89 50.24 11.93
C ILE A 261 8.38 50.17 12.21
N GLN A 262 7.92 49.15 12.93
CA GLN A 262 6.52 49.01 13.33
C GLN A 262 6.10 50.14 14.28
N GLU A 263 6.93 50.50 15.26
CA GLU A 263 6.66 51.63 16.17
C GLU A 263 6.63 52.97 15.43
N ARG A 264 7.58 53.21 14.51
CA ARG A 264 7.56 54.41 13.65
C ARG A 264 6.30 54.46 12.79
N LYS A 265 5.86 53.31 12.25
CA LYS A 265 4.61 53.21 11.48
C LYS A 265 3.40 53.53 12.36
N VAL A 266 3.32 52.97 13.57
CA VAL A 266 2.25 53.26 14.53
C VAL A 266 2.24 54.74 14.96
N ALA A 267 3.41 55.36 15.13
CA ALA A 267 3.53 56.77 15.44
C ALA A 267 3.07 57.68 14.28
N GLN A 268 3.46 57.38 13.04
CA GLN A 268 2.95 58.05 11.83
C GLN A 268 1.43 57.86 11.66
N ASP A 269 0.96 56.65 11.92
CA ASP A 269 -0.45 56.28 11.90
C ASP A 269 -1.28 57.02 12.98
N LYS A 270 -0.66 57.40 14.10
CA LYS A 270 -1.26 58.22 15.17
C LYS A 270 -1.29 59.71 14.79
N ALA A 271 -0.24 60.21 14.13
CA ALA A 271 -0.18 61.58 13.63
C ALA A 271 -1.19 61.88 12.51
N ARG A 272 -1.59 60.85 11.73
CA ARG A 272 -2.57 60.95 10.63
C ARG A 272 -4.03 60.76 11.04
N GLN A 273 -4.34 60.60 12.33
CA GLN A 273 -5.70 60.32 12.82
C GLN A 273 -6.75 61.40 12.52
N GLY A 274 -6.35 62.62 12.17
CA GLY A 274 -7.27 63.70 11.77
C GLY A 274 -7.79 63.60 10.33
N ASP A 275 -7.18 62.76 9.48
CA ASP A 275 -7.58 62.58 8.08
C ASP A 275 -8.71 61.55 7.95
N LYS A 276 -9.86 61.99 7.45
CA LYS A 276 -11.08 61.19 7.28
C LYS A 276 -10.86 59.98 6.35
N ALA A 277 -10.04 60.13 5.31
CA ALA A 277 -9.74 59.04 4.38
C ALA A 277 -8.87 57.97 5.04
N TYR A 278 -7.90 58.40 5.85
CA TYR A 278 -7.04 57.51 6.63
C TYR A 278 -7.83 56.75 7.72
N LEU A 279 -8.79 57.42 8.39
CA LEU A 279 -9.64 56.77 9.39
C LEU A 279 -10.57 55.71 8.77
N GLN A 280 -11.15 55.97 7.59
CA GLN A 280 -11.96 55.00 6.85
C GLN A 280 -11.11 53.80 6.39
N LEU A 281 -9.91 54.04 5.86
CA LEU A 281 -8.99 52.97 5.48
C LEU A 281 -8.59 52.11 6.68
N ARG A 282 -8.30 52.73 7.83
CA ARG A 282 -7.96 52.02 9.06
C ARG A 282 -9.13 51.20 9.61
N GLN A 283 -10.34 51.76 9.59
CA GLN A 283 -11.55 51.01 9.96
C GLN A 283 -11.78 49.83 9.00
N ALA A 284 -11.60 50.02 7.68
CA ALA A 284 -11.70 48.94 6.70
C ALA A 284 -10.64 47.85 6.91
N GLN A 285 -9.40 48.23 7.22
CA GLN A 285 -8.33 47.28 7.58
C GLN A 285 -8.66 46.54 8.88
N GLN A 286 -9.16 47.23 9.90
CA GLN A 286 -9.57 46.60 11.16
C GLN A 286 -10.75 45.64 10.93
N MET A 287 -11.75 46.03 10.14
CA MET A 287 -12.85 45.16 9.75
C MET A 287 -12.38 43.97 8.91
N ALA A 288 -11.42 44.15 8.00
CA ALA A 288 -10.81 43.07 7.23
C ALA A 288 -10.03 42.10 8.13
N THR A 289 -9.27 42.59 9.11
CA THR A 289 -8.56 41.72 10.08
C THR A 289 -9.53 40.96 10.99
N VAL A 290 -10.60 41.59 11.46
CA VAL A 290 -11.65 40.92 12.25
C VAL A 290 -12.40 39.89 11.40
N SER A 291 -12.72 40.22 10.16
CA SER A 291 -13.35 39.30 9.20
C SER A 291 -12.44 38.11 8.88
N ALA A 292 -11.15 38.36 8.65
CA ALA A 292 -10.15 37.31 8.42
C ALA A 292 -10.01 36.39 9.64
N ARG A 293 -9.94 36.94 10.85
CA ARG A 293 -9.92 36.14 12.10
C ARG A 293 -11.18 35.31 12.28
N LYS A 294 -12.36 35.88 12.00
CA LYS A 294 -13.63 35.14 12.04
C LYS A 294 -13.69 34.03 10.99
N LYS A 295 -13.23 34.30 9.76
CA LYS A 295 -13.10 33.28 8.70
C LYS A 295 -12.17 32.17 9.17
N GLU A 296 -11.02 32.50 9.73
CA GLU A 296 -10.05 31.54 10.26
C GLU A 296 -10.64 30.67 11.39
N GLU A 297 -11.33 31.29 12.36
CA GLU A 297 -11.99 30.58 13.46
C GLU A 297 -13.10 29.63 12.98
N LEU A 298 -13.93 30.07 12.03
CA LEU A 298 -14.97 29.24 11.42
C LEU A 298 -14.38 28.11 10.59
N THR A 299 -13.30 28.36 9.84
CA THR A 299 -12.58 27.30 9.12
C THR A 299 -11.96 26.28 10.09
N ALA A 300 -11.39 26.73 11.21
CA ALA A 300 -10.85 25.83 12.23
C ALA A 300 -11.97 25.00 12.90
N LYS A 301 -13.15 25.59 13.13
CA LYS A 301 -14.32 24.88 13.67
C LYS A 301 -14.85 23.83 12.70
N THR A 302 -14.93 24.15 11.41
CA THR A 302 -15.35 23.20 10.37
C THR A 302 -14.34 22.07 10.19
N ASP A 303 -13.04 22.39 10.17
CA ASP A 303 -11.96 21.39 10.14
C ASP A 303 -12.06 20.42 11.35
N ARG A 304 -12.28 20.94 12.57
CA ARG A 304 -12.49 20.12 13.79
C ARG A 304 -13.74 19.25 13.72
N LEU A 305 -14.86 19.77 13.21
CA LEU A 305 -16.10 19.00 13.08
C LEU A 305 -15.94 17.91 12.01
N GLN A 306 -15.21 18.19 10.93
CA GLN A 306 -14.92 17.25 9.87
C GLN A 306 -13.99 16.12 10.36
N GLU A 307 -12.97 16.46 11.16
CA GLU A 307 -12.12 15.48 11.83
C GLU A 307 -12.92 14.58 12.78
N LYS A 308 -13.78 15.16 13.64
CA LYS A 308 -14.69 14.39 14.51
C LYS A 308 -15.63 13.48 13.71
N LYS A 309 -16.22 13.97 12.62
CA LYS A 309 -17.07 13.17 11.73
C LYS A 309 -16.28 12.01 11.14
N SER A 310 -15.05 12.26 10.66
CA SER A 310 -14.19 11.20 10.11
C SER A 310 -13.79 10.17 11.16
N ALA A 311 -13.49 10.60 12.39
CA ALA A 311 -13.12 9.72 13.50
C ALA A 311 -14.30 8.85 13.95
N LEU A 312 -15.50 9.43 14.11
CA LEU A 312 -16.71 8.67 14.41
C LEU A 312 -17.08 7.71 13.28
N THR A 313 -16.89 8.12 12.03
CA THR A 313 -17.12 7.25 10.86
C THR A 313 -16.12 6.09 10.86
N ALA A 314 -14.84 6.35 11.15
CA ALA A 314 -13.83 5.31 11.27
C ALA A 314 -14.12 4.36 12.45
N GLN A 315 -14.66 4.86 13.56
CA GLN A 315 -15.13 4.02 14.67
C GLN A 315 -16.34 3.17 14.28
N LEU A 316 -17.28 3.69 13.50
CA LEU A 316 -18.41 2.92 12.96
C LEU A 316 -17.94 1.88 11.95
N ASP A 317 -17.05 2.24 11.03
CA ASP A 317 -16.47 1.31 10.06
C ASP A 317 -15.67 0.21 10.80
N LYS A 318 -14.94 0.57 11.87
CA LYS A 318 -14.22 -0.37 12.74
C LYS A 318 -15.18 -1.27 13.52
N MET A 319 -16.24 -0.73 14.13
CA MET A 319 -17.27 -1.54 14.80
C MET A 319 -18.04 -2.43 13.82
N ASN A 320 -18.26 -2.00 12.58
CA ASN A 320 -18.86 -2.82 11.53
C ASN A 320 -17.90 -3.90 11.02
N ALA A 321 -16.60 -3.59 10.91
CA ALA A 321 -15.56 -4.56 10.53
C ALA A 321 -15.29 -5.59 11.63
N GLU A 322 -15.23 -5.15 12.89
CA GLU A 322 -15.10 -5.99 14.09
C GLU A 322 -16.38 -6.79 14.35
N GLY A 323 -17.55 -6.19 14.10
CA GLY A 323 -18.86 -6.85 14.12
C GLY A 323 -19.06 -7.87 12.99
N GLY A 324 -18.25 -7.81 11.92
CA GLY A 324 -18.21 -8.82 10.87
C GLY A 324 -17.37 -10.06 11.21
N GLY A 325 -16.62 -10.05 12.31
CA GLY A 325 -15.57 -11.04 12.56
C GLY A 325 -15.82 -12.08 13.66
N SER A 326 -16.64 -11.82 14.69
CA SER A 326 -16.72 -12.76 15.83
C SER A 326 -17.94 -12.58 16.74
N GLY A 327 -18.98 -11.91 16.26
CA GLY A 327 -20.23 -11.78 16.99
C GLY A 327 -21.32 -11.63 15.98
N ALA A 328 -21.82 -12.76 15.47
CA ALA A 328 -23.06 -12.76 14.72
C ALA A 328 -24.05 -11.95 15.54
N VAL A 329 -24.36 -10.74 15.07
CA VAL A 329 -25.51 -9.97 15.51
C VAL A 329 -26.66 -10.84 15.04
N PHE A 330 -27.04 -11.80 15.90
CA PHE A 330 -28.13 -12.71 15.63
C PHE A 330 -29.31 -11.83 15.24
N SER A 331 -29.89 -12.14 14.09
CA SER A 331 -31.16 -11.51 13.73
C SER A 331 -32.12 -11.69 14.92
N GLU A 332 -32.98 -10.71 15.16
CA GLU A 332 -33.97 -10.76 16.25
C GLU A 332 -34.77 -12.08 16.23
N GLU A 333 -34.97 -12.63 15.03
CA GLU A 333 -35.58 -13.92 14.76
C GLU A 333 -34.74 -15.13 15.20
N GLU A 334 -33.42 -15.08 15.04
CA GLU A 334 -32.50 -16.13 15.50
C GLU A 334 -32.36 -16.16 17.02
N TRP A 335 -32.38 -14.99 17.67
CA TRP A 335 -32.44 -14.89 19.14
C TRP A 335 -33.74 -15.48 19.68
N ARG A 336 -34.87 -15.20 19.02
CA ARG A 336 -36.18 -15.76 19.40
C ARG A 336 -36.17 -17.28 19.31
N ASN A 337 -35.68 -17.82 18.19
CA ASN A 337 -35.58 -19.26 17.98
C ASN A 337 -34.65 -19.94 18.99
N LYS A 338 -33.50 -19.33 19.31
CA LYS A 338 -32.59 -19.85 20.35
C LYS A 338 -33.22 -19.83 21.73
N TYR A 339 -33.86 -18.73 22.10
CA TYR A 339 -34.57 -18.59 23.37
C TYR A 339 -35.67 -19.66 23.51
N GLU A 340 -36.46 -19.86 22.46
CA GLU A 340 -37.52 -20.87 22.42
C GLU A 340 -36.95 -22.30 22.52
N SER A 341 -35.83 -22.58 21.83
CA SER A 341 -35.13 -23.86 21.96
C SER A 341 -34.61 -24.12 23.38
N MET A 342 -34.09 -23.10 24.05
CA MET A 342 -33.60 -23.20 25.43
C MET A 342 -34.75 -23.38 26.42
N LYS A 343 -35.85 -22.65 26.22
CA LYS A 343 -37.07 -22.79 27.00
C LYS A 343 -37.65 -24.21 26.91
N ASN A 344 -37.58 -24.84 25.73
CA ASN A 344 -38.05 -26.22 25.53
C ASN A 344 -37.08 -27.27 26.10
N LYS A 345 -35.76 -27.01 26.10
CA LYS A 345 -34.75 -27.92 26.67
C LYS A 345 -34.74 -27.93 28.21
N LEU A 346 -35.03 -26.81 28.85
CA LEU A 346 -35.03 -26.69 30.31
C LEU A 346 -35.97 -27.68 31.04
N PRO A 347 -37.25 -27.86 30.65
CA PRO A 347 -38.12 -28.84 31.28
C PRO A 347 -37.67 -30.29 31.01
N ILE A 348 -37.15 -30.58 29.82
CA ILE A 348 -36.60 -31.91 29.48
C ILE A 348 -35.44 -32.24 30.41
N TYR A 349 -34.49 -31.32 30.57
CA TYR A 349 -33.36 -31.49 31.48
C TYR A 349 -33.82 -31.71 32.93
N LYS A 350 -34.80 -30.93 33.42
CA LYS A 350 -35.36 -31.11 34.77
C LYS A 350 -36.01 -32.48 34.93
N LYS A 351 -36.72 -32.97 33.91
CA LYS A 351 -37.35 -34.30 33.91
C LYS A 351 -36.28 -35.40 33.96
N MET A 352 -35.30 -35.37 33.05
CA MET A 352 -34.22 -36.36 33.02
C MET A 352 -33.38 -36.34 34.31
N LYS A 353 -33.15 -35.16 34.89
CA LYS A 353 -32.46 -35.04 36.18
C LYS A 353 -33.25 -35.66 37.33
N LYS A 354 -34.59 -35.54 37.30
CA LYS A 354 -35.46 -36.20 38.27
C LYS A 354 -35.43 -37.71 38.09
N GLU A 355 -35.59 -38.20 36.87
CA GLU A 355 -35.52 -39.63 36.54
C GLU A 355 -34.17 -40.24 36.97
N LEU A 356 -33.06 -39.51 36.79
CA LEU A 356 -31.75 -39.93 37.28
C LEU A 356 -31.72 -40.07 38.81
N GLY A 357 -32.26 -39.09 39.55
CA GLY A 357 -32.32 -39.15 41.01
C GLY A 357 -33.25 -40.25 41.53
N ASP A 358 -34.35 -40.53 40.83
CA ASP A 358 -35.26 -41.64 41.17
C ASP A 358 -34.54 -43.00 40.97
N LEU A 359 -33.78 -43.17 39.86
CA LEU A 359 -32.97 -44.36 39.61
C LEU A 359 -31.84 -44.54 40.63
N GLU A 360 -31.14 -43.45 40.99
CA GLU A 360 -30.10 -43.49 42.03
C GLU A 360 -30.66 -43.93 43.39
N ALA A 361 -31.87 -43.47 43.74
CA ALA A 361 -32.55 -43.89 44.95
C ALA A 361 -32.97 -45.37 44.89
N GLU A 362 -33.47 -45.84 43.75
CA GLU A 362 -33.80 -47.26 43.54
C GLU A 362 -32.55 -48.15 43.67
N VAL A 363 -31.42 -47.75 43.09
CA VAL A 363 -30.14 -48.47 43.24
C VAL A 363 -29.74 -48.56 44.72
N PHE A 364 -29.92 -47.48 45.49
CA PHE A 364 -29.60 -47.52 46.92
C PHE A 364 -30.52 -48.46 47.71
N VAL A 365 -31.83 -48.44 47.43
CA VAL A 365 -32.78 -49.38 48.03
C VAL A 365 -32.44 -50.82 47.66
N LEU A 366 -32.13 -51.07 46.39
CA LEU A 366 -31.75 -52.40 45.90
C LEU A 366 -30.48 -52.91 46.58
N ALA A 367 -29.43 -52.08 46.68
CA ALA A 367 -28.20 -52.43 47.38
C ALA A 367 -28.44 -52.75 48.86
N HIS A 368 -29.30 -51.99 49.53
CA HIS A 368 -29.66 -52.28 50.92
C HIS A 368 -30.47 -53.58 51.05
N THR A 369 -31.40 -53.84 50.13
CA THR A 369 -32.15 -55.11 50.11
C THR A 369 -31.25 -56.32 49.83
N GLU A 370 -30.26 -56.16 48.95
CA GLU A 370 -29.25 -57.18 48.65
C GLU A 370 -28.43 -57.51 49.90
N GLU A 371 -27.95 -56.50 50.63
CA GLU A 371 -27.22 -56.68 51.89
C GLU A 371 -28.07 -57.43 52.95
N LEU A 372 -29.35 -57.06 53.08
CA LEU A 372 -30.26 -57.69 54.03
C LEU A 372 -30.53 -59.16 53.66
N LEU A 373 -30.69 -59.47 52.37
CA LEU A 373 -30.88 -60.83 51.88
C LEU A 373 -29.61 -61.67 52.06
N ALA A 374 -28.43 -61.11 51.77
CA ALA A 374 -27.15 -61.79 51.99
C ALA A 374 -26.94 -62.14 53.48
N ALA A 375 -27.32 -61.23 54.39
CA ALA A 375 -27.27 -61.51 55.83
C ALA A 375 -28.24 -62.63 56.25
N GLN A 376 -29.45 -62.66 55.68
CA GLN A 376 -30.42 -63.75 55.92
C GLN A 376 -29.94 -65.08 55.35
N GLU A 377 -29.36 -65.07 54.16
CA GLU A 377 -28.78 -66.24 53.51
C GLU A 377 -27.66 -66.83 54.39
N GLN A 378 -26.72 -66.00 54.85
CA GLN A 378 -25.65 -66.44 55.76
C GLN A 378 -26.21 -67.07 57.03
N ALA A 379 -27.23 -66.45 57.66
CA ALA A 379 -27.88 -67.01 58.84
C ALA A 379 -28.58 -68.35 58.57
N MET A 380 -29.16 -68.56 57.38
CA MET A 380 -29.76 -69.82 56.97
C MET A 380 -28.69 -70.89 56.68
N VAL A 381 -27.62 -70.52 55.99
CA VAL A 381 -26.45 -71.40 55.75
C VAL A 381 -25.87 -71.89 57.07
N GLU A 382 -25.71 -71.03 58.07
CA GLU A 382 -25.26 -71.43 59.41
C GLU A 382 -26.21 -72.41 60.10
N LYS A 383 -27.54 -72.21 59.96
CA LYS A 383 -28.54 -73.15 60.49
C LYS A 383 -28.45 -74.52 59.79
N VAL A 384 -28.31 -74.53 58.47
CA VAL A 384 -28.16 -75.78 57.69
C VAL A 384 -26.88 -76.50 58.10
N LYS A 385 -25.74 -75.81 58.22
CA LYS A 385 -24.47 -76.40 58.70
C LYS A 385 -24.60 -77.01 60.11
N LYS A 386 -25.39 -76.40 61.00
CA LYS A 386 -25.69 -76.97 62.33
C LYS A 386 -26.52 -78.25 62.23
N ILE A 387 -27.54 -78.28 61.38
CA ILE A 387 -28.39 -79.47 61.15
C ILE A 387 -27.58 -80.60 60.50
N GLU A 388 -26.76 -80.29 59.50
CA GLU A 388 -25.80 -81.20 58.86
C GLU A 388 -24.90 -81.89 59.89
N LYS A 389 -24.30 -81.10 60.79
CA LYS A 389 -23.47 -81.62 61.88
C LYS A 389 -24.26 -82.51 62.86
N GLN A 390 -25.52 -82.17 63.15
CA GLN A 390 -26.40 -82.98 64.00
C GLN A 390 -26.77 -84.31 63.35
N GLN A 391 -26.90 -84.37 62.02
CA GLN A 391 -27.22 -85.59 61.28
C GLN A 391 -25.97 -86.38 60.83
N GLY A 392 -24.77 -85.94 61.20
CA GLY A 392 -23.52 -86.64 60.89
C GLY A 392 -23.06 -86.51 59.43
N ILE A 393 -23.65 -85.60 58.67
CA ILE A 393 -23.32 -85.34 57.26
C ILE A 393 -22.66 -83.96 57.22
N SER A 394 -21.33 -83.87 57.10
CA SER A 394 -20.64 -82.58 56.98
C SER A 394 -20.10 -82.35 55.57
N GLY A 395 -20.30 -81.16 55.01
CA GLY A 395 -19.71 -80.73 53.73
C GLY A 395 -20.65 -80.79 52.53
N PHE A 396 -21.90 -81.18 52.70
CA PHE A 396 -22.90 -81.19 51.62
C PHE A 396 -23.27 -79.76 51.18
N THR A 397 -23.49 -78.85 52.13
CA THR A 397 -23.74 -77.42 51.85
C THR A 397 -22.59 -76.77 51.08
N ASP A 398 -21.34 -77.08 51.42
CA ASP A 398 -20.17 -76.46 50.76
C ASP A 398 -20.01 -76.95 49.30
N VAL A 399 -20.31 -78.22 49.03
CA VAL A 399 -20.32 -78.77 47.66
C VAL A 399 -21.48 -78.18 46.84
N ALA A 400 -22.65 -78.00 47.45
CA ALA A 400 -23.81 -77.36 46.80
C ALA A 400 -23.51 -75.90 46.44
N GLN A 401 -22.93 -75.12 47.35
CA GLN A 401 -22.51 -73.73 47.09
C GLN A 401 -21.44 -73.63 46.01
N HIS A 402 -20.49 -74.58 45.96
CA HIS A 402 -19.51 -74.61 44.89
C HIS A 402 -20.18 -74.90 43.53
N LEU A 403 -21.14 -75.82 43.48
CA LEU A 403 -21.85 -76.15 42.25
C LEU A 403 -22.69 -74.97 41.74
N GLU A 404 -23.33 -74.24 42.65
CA GLU A 404 -24.10 -73.03 42.36
C GLU A 404 -23.21 -71.92 41.78
N LYS A 405 -22.07 -71.62 42.42
CA LYS A 405 -21.08 -70.64 41.90
C LYS A 405 -20.55 -71.02 40.53
N VAL A 406 -20.30 -72.30 40.27
CA VAL A 406 -19.87 -72.78 38.94
C VAL A 406 -20.99 -72.63 37.92
N SER A 407 -22.24 -72.84 38.32
CA SER A 407 -23.41 -72.62 37.46
C SER A 407 -23.60 -71.14 37.13
N GLU A 408 -23.45 -70.24 38.09
CA GLU A 408 -23.49 -68.78 37.88
C GLU A 408 -22.37 -68.31 36.95
N ALA A 409 -21.12 -68.71 37.21
CA ALA A 409 -19.99 -68.37 36.36
C ALA A 409 -20.17 -68.88 34.93
N LYS A 410 -20.76 -70.07 34.76
CA LYS A 410 -21.11 -70.61 33.44
C LYS A 410 -22.20 -69.78 32.77
N SER A 411 -23.23 -69.37 33.51
CA SER A 411 -24.33 -68.54 32.96
C SER A 411 -23.82 -67.18 32.49
N GLN A 412 -22.97 -66.51 33.29
CA GLN A 412 -22.36 -65.23 32.91
C GLN A 412 -21.49 -65.38 31.67
N MET A 413 -20.67 -66.43 31.61
CA MET A 413 -19.85 -66.73 30.43
C MET A 413 -20.71 -66.99 29.18
N ASP A 414 -21.86 -67.65 29.32
CA ASP A 414 -22.78 -67.90 28.21
C ASP A 414 -23.50 -66.61 27.77
N GLU A 415 -23.78 -65.67 28.67
CA GLU A 415 -24.34 -64.35 28.37
C GLU A 415 -23.32 -63.44 27.64
N GLU A 416 -22.07 -63.41 28.09
CA GLU A 416 -20.97 -62.71 27.40
C GLU A 416 -20.72 -63.30 26.01
N LYS A 417 -20.75 -64.64 25.88
CA LYS A 417 -20.70 -65.30 24.56
C LYS A 417 -21.89 -64.89 23.70
N GLY A 418 -23.09 -64.74 24.27
CA GLY A 418 -24.28 -64.24 23.57
C GLY A 418 -24.09 -62.82 23.04
N MET A 419 -23.60 -61.91 23.87
CA MET A 419 -23.33 -60.51 23.50
C MET A 419 -22.26 -60.41 22.42
N THR A 420 -21.16 -61.16 22.54
CA THR A 420 -20.11 -61.21 21.52
C THR A 420 -20.61 -61.83 20.21
N LEU A 421 -21.47 -62.85 20.25
CA LEU A 421 -22.14 -63.40 19.05
C LEU A 421 -23.02 -62.36 18.34
N ILE A 422 -23.73 -61.52 19.09
CA ILE A 422 -24.54 -60.43 18.53
C ILE A 422 -23.64 -59.37 17.88
N GLU A 423 -22.55 -58.97 18.54
CA GLU A 423 -21.58 -58.03 17.98
C GLU A 423 -20.87 -58.59 16.74
N ILE A 424 -20.48 -59.87 16.76
CA ILE A 424 -19.91 -60.55 15.59
C ILE A 424 -20.94 -60.60 14.46
N SER A 425 -22.20 -60.92 14.74
CA SER A 425 -23.27 -60.93 13.72
C SER A 425 -23.46 -59.54 13.11
N ARG A 426 -23.47 -58.50 13.94
CA ARG A 426 -23.57 -57.11 13.50
C ARG A 426 -22.37 -56.70 12.64
N THR A 427 -21.14 -57.01 13.06
CA THR A 427 -19.94 -56.70 12.26
C THR A 427 -19.93 -57.44 10.94
N VAL A 428 -20.41 -58.70 10.90
CA VAL A 428 -20.58 -59.46 9.66
C VAL A 428 -21.62 -58.82 8.75
N GLU A 429 -22.75 -58.35 9.28
CA GLU A 429 -23.75 -57.58 8.52
C GLU A 429 -23.17 -56.27 7.95
N GLU A 430 -22.44 -55.52 8.76
CA GLU A 430 -21.74 -54.29 8.35
C GLU A 430 -20.73 -54.58 7.22
N ILE A 431 -19.94 -55.66 7.34
CA ILE A 431 -19.01 -56.11 6.31
C ILE A 431 -19.75 -56.52 5.03
N ASN A 432 -20.84 -57.28 5.13
CA ASN A 432 -21.64 -57.70 3.98
C ASN A 432 -22.26 -56.49 3.25
N ASN A 433 -22.75 -55.51 4.01
CA ASN A 433 -23.28 -54.27 3.47
C ASN A 433 -22.18 -53.46 2.75
N ALA A 434 -20.99 -53.37 3.34
CA ALA A 434 -19.83 -52.71 2.72
C ALA A 434 -19.36 -53.43 1.43
N ILE A 435 -19.35 -54.76 1.43
CA ILE A 435 -19.04 -55.58 0.23
C ILE A 435 -20.08 -55.31 -0.86
N ASN A 436 -21.37 -55.31 -0.53
CA ASN A 436 -22.43 -55.04 -1.49
C ASN A 436 -22.36 -53.63 -2.08
N GLN A 437 -22.10 -52.61 -1.26
CA GLN A 437 -21.86 -51.24 -1.75
C GLN A 437 -20.66 -51.17 -2.69
N ARG A 438 -19.52 -51.76 -2.32
CA ARG A 438 -18.33 -51.81 -3.19
C ARG A 438 -18.61 -52.57 -4.49
N LYS A 439 -19.37 -53.67 -4.44
CA LYS A 439 -19.79 -54.43 -5.63
C LYS A 439 -20.65 -53.59 -6.56
N GLN A 440 -21.59 -52.79 -6.03
CA GLN A 440 -22.39 -51.85 -6.81
C GLN A 440 -21.55 -50.74 -7.44
N GLN A 441 -20.55 -50.21 -6.72
CA GLN A 441 -19.62 -49.19 -7.24
C GLN A 441 -18.66 -49.74 -8.31
N LEU A 442 -18.20 -50.98 -8.16
CA LEU A 442 -17.28 -51.64 -9.09
C LEU A 442 -17.97 -52.16 -10.34
N ALA A 443 -19.25 -52.54 -10.28
CA ALA A 443 -20.03 -53.03 -11.42
C ALA A 443 -19.94 -52.14 -12.68
N PRO A 444 -20.15 -50.80 -12.62
CA PRO A 444 -20.02 -49.93 -13.79
C PRO A 444 -18.57 -49.80 -14.29
N GLN A 445 -17.59 -49.84 -13.39
CA GLN A 445 -16.17 -49.80 -13.78
C GLN A 445 -15.76 -51.09 -14.49
N ILE A 446 -16.21 -52.25 -14.00
CA ILE A 446 -16.02 -53.56 -14.67
C ILE A 446 -16.72 -53.56 -16.03
N LYS A 447 -17.92 -52.98 -16.15
CA LYS A 447 -18.63 -52.84 -17.43
C LYS A 447 -17.84 -51.97 -18.42
N LYS A 448 -17.32 -50.82 -17.99
CA LYS A 448 -16.42 -49.97 -18.80
C LYS A 448 -15.14 -50.70 -19.20
N LEU A 449 -14.56 -51.51 -18.32
CA LEU A 449 -13.36 -52.28 -18.63
C LEU A 449 -13.64 -53.37 -19.68
N ARG A 450 -14.81 -54.01 -19.61
CA ARG A 450 -15.28 -54.98 -20.63
C ARG A 450 -15.47 -54.31 -21.98
N THR A 451 -16.12 -53.14 -22.04
CA THR A 451 -16.29 -52.41 -23.31
C THR A 451 -14.95 -52.00 -23.90
N VAL A 452 -14.03 -51.45 -23.09
CA VAL A 452 -12.67 -51.09 -23.57
C VAL A 452 -11.91 -52.31 -24.08
N ARG A 453 -11.97 -53.47 -23.40
CA ARG A 453 -11.36 -54.70 -23.89
C ARG A 453 -11.96 -55.16 -25.22
N GLN A 454 -13.28 -55.00 -25.38
CA GLN A 454 -13.99 -55.36 -26.61
C GLN A 454 -13.63 -54.41 -27.76
N ASP A 455 -13.57 -53.11 -27.51
CA ASP A 455 -13.13 -52.09 -28.47
C ASP A 455 -11.67 -52.33 -28.91
N PHE A 456 -10.80 -52.69 -27.97
CA PHE A 456 -9.40 -53.01 -28.26
C PHE A 456 -9.26 -54.30 -29.06
N ALA A 457 -10.10 -55.31 -28.80
CA ALA A 457 -10.13 -56.54 -29.58
C ALA A 457 -10.62 -56.30 -31.01
N VAL A 458 -11.65 -55.46 -31.20
CA VAL A 458 -12.14 -55.06 -32.52
C VAL A 458 -11.07 -54.28 -33.30
N ARG A 459 -10.42 -53.29 -32.68
CA ARG A 459 -9.33 -52.54 -33.33
C ARG A 459 -8.15 -53.42 -33.72
N ARG A 460 -7.80 -54.41 -32.89
CA ARG A 460 -6.76 -55.39 -33.23
C ARG A 460 -7.17 -56.26 -34.43
N GLY A 461 -8.44 -56.66 -34.51
CA GLY A 461 -9.00 -57.38 -35.65
C GLY A 461 -9.01 -56.56 -36.94
N SER A 462 -9.29 -55.25 -36.85
CA SER A 462 -9.19 -54.34 -38.01
C SER A 462 -7.75 -54.13 -38.47
N LEU A 463 -6.79 -54.04 -37.54
CA LEU A 463 -5.36 -53.93 -37.88
C LEU A 463 -4.80 -55.21 -38.50
N SER A 464 -5.31 -56.40 -38.15
CA SER A 464 -4.96 -57.64 -38.84
C SER A 464 -5.56 -57.74 -40.25
N GLY A 465 -6.72 -57.12 -40.50
CA GLY A 465 -7.36 -57.08 -41.83
C GLY A 465 -6.70 -56.10 -42.80
N GLU A 466 -6.09 -55.01 -42.31
CA GLU A 466 -5.33 -54.05 -43.13
C GLU A 466 -3.90 -54.53 -43.47
N LEU A 467 -3.42 -55.63 -42.86
CA LEU A 467 -2.14 -56.26 -43.16
C LEU A 467 -2.25 -57.45 -44.15
N GLU A 468 -3.47 -57.83 -44.53
CA GLU A 468 -3.76 -58.89 -45.53
C GLU A 468 -4.27 -58.33 -46.89
N MET A 469 -4.23 -57.01 -47.09
CA MET A 469 -4.24 -56.38 -48.41
C MET A 469 -2.85 -55.83 -48.75
#